data_AF-A0A7W1CW60-F1
#
_entry.id   AF-A0A7W1CW60-F1
#
_cell.length_a   1.000
_cell.length_b   1.000
_cell.length_c   1.000
_cell.angle_alpha   90.00
_cell.angle_beta   90.00
_cell.angle_gamma   90.00
#
_symmetry.space_group_name_H-M   'P 1'
#
loop_
_entity.id
_entity.type
_entity.pdbx_description
1 polymer ?
#
loop_
_entity_poly.entity_id
_entity_poly.type
_entity_poly.pdbx_seq_one_letter_code
_entity_poly.pdbx_strand_id
1 'polypeptide(L)'
;MSEASTPYTSTGVVTTPPGWGDAPLPKRNGARGMVPSTWLGQSVRIGYVDISGIGVETSGVLLDWCGTGPVFNLSGGRVLLAWDRLVSLELVSD
;
A
#
# COMPACT_ATOMS: atom_id res chain seq x y z
N MET A 1 10.66 7.57 -36.68
CA MET A 1 10.14 6.87 -35.49
C MET A 1 10.65 7.63 -34.27
N SER A 2 9.78 8.42 -33.63
CA SER A 2 10.07 9.09 -32.34
C SER A 2 8.83 8.90 -31.47
N GLU A 3 8.98 8.13 -30.39
CA GLU A 3 7.93 7.89 -29.39
C GLU A 3 7.71 9.13 -28.53
N ALA A 4 6.45 9.57 -28.48
CA ALA A 4 5.99 10.68 -27.65
C ALA A 4 5.77 10.20 -26.21
N SER A 5 6.50 10.78 -25.26
CA SER A 5 6.22 10.61 -23.82
C SER A 5 5.05 11.49 -23.44
N THR A 6 3.91 10.88 -23.06
CA THR A 6 2.73 11.59 -22.57
C THR A 6 2.72 11.54 -21.04
N PRO A 7 2.55 12.67 -20.31
CA PRO A 7 2.43 12.64 -18.86
C PRO A 7 1.09 12.01 -18.45
N TYR A 8 1.10 11.02 -17.55
CA TYR A 8 -0.12 10.42 -17.04
C TYR A 8 -0.73 11.33 -15.96
N THR A 9 -1.81 12.03 -16.30
CA THR A 9 -2.64 12.73 -15.32
C THR A 9 -3.62 11.72 -14.70
N SER A 10 -3.39 11.34 -13.44
CA SER A 10 -4.34 10.50 -12.69
C SER A 10 -5.46 11.37 -12.11
N THR A 11 -6.56 11.51 -12.85
CA THR A 11 -7.83 12.05 -12.34
C THR A 11 -8.56 10.95 -11.56
N GLY A 12 -8.25 10.81 -10.27
CA GLY A 12 -8.94 9.88 -9.39
C GLY A 12 -10.40 10.26 -9.20
N VAL A 13 -11.32 9.47 -9.78
CA VAL A 13 -12.76 9.56 -9.53
C VAL A 13 -13.05 9.17 -8.07
N VAL A 14 -13.82 10.02 -7.38
CA VAL A 14 -14.33 9.79 -6.02
C VAL A 14 -15.60 8.96 -6.12
N THR A 15 -15.64 7.80 -5.46
CA THR A 15 -16.84 6.97 -5.38
C THR A 15 -17.70 7.46 -4.22
N THR A 16 -18.76 8.21 -4.51
CA THR A 16 -19.84 8.45 -3.55
C THR A 16 -20.72 7.19 -3.54
N PRO A 17 -20.92 6.51 -2.39
CA PRO A 17 -21.90 5.42 -2.33
C PRO A 17 -23.31 5.99 -2.55
N PRO A 18 -24.13 5.40 -3.43
CA PRO A 18 -25.48 5.88 -3.64
C PRO A 18 -26.37 5.37 -2.50
N GLY A 19 -26.75 6.27 -1.61
CA GLY A 19 -27.99 6.17 -0.83
C GLY A 19 -28.02 5.14 0.30
N TRP A 20 -27.41 5.47 1.44
CA TRP A 20 -27.98 5.27 2.78
C TRP A 20 -27.00 5.81 3.83
N GLY A 21 -27.36 6.93 4.47
CA GLY A 21 -27.15 7.25 5.88
C GLY A 21 -25.77 7.23 6.56
N ASP A 22 -24.73 6.61 6.02
CA ASP A 22 -23.49 6.40 6.75
C ASP A 22 -22.43 7.44 6.39
N ALA A 23 -21.86 8.03 7.45
CA ALA A 23 -20.85 9.07 7.39
C ALA A 23 -19.75 8.72 6.38
N PRO A 24 -19.25 9.71 5.60
CA PRO A 24 -18.19 9.45 4.63
C PRO A 24 -17.00 8.82 5.37
N LEU A 25 -16.68 7.56 5.04
CA LEU A 25 -15.47 6.91 5.51
C LEU A 25 -14.30 7.86 5.29
N PRO A 26 -13.37 8.02 6.27
CA PRO A 26 -12.26 8.95 6.14
C PRO A 26 -11.55 8.71 4.82
N LYS A 27 -11.63 9.71 3.93
CA LYS A 27 -10.95 9.67 2.64
C LYS A 27 -9.46 9.52 2.94
N ARG A 28 -8.88 8.38 2.56
CA ARG A 28 -7.45 8.14 2.68
C ARG A 28 -6.71 9.23 1.91
N ASN A 29 -6.10 10.17 2.62
CA ASN A 29 -5.42 11.35 2.07
C ASN A 29 -3.99 11.06 1.58
N GLY A 30 -3.70 9.82 1.18
CA GLY A 30 -2.43 9.42 0.59
C GLY A 30 -2.57 9.15 -0.89
N ALA A 31 -1.52 9.41 -1.67
CA ALA A 31 -1.48 8.97 -3.06
C ALA A 31 -1.77 7.46 -3.11
N ARG A 32 -2.74 7.04 -3.94
CA ARG A 32 -2.97 5.64 -4.31
C ARG A 32 -1.85 5.16 -5.25
N GLY A 33 -0.59 5.45 -4.92
CA GLY A 33 0.53 4.83 -5.59
C GLY A 33 0.45 3.35 -5.25
N MET A 34 0.03 2.52 -6.21
CA MET A 34 0.22 1.10 -6.07
C MET A 34 1.72 0.88 -5.87
N VAL A 35 2.07 0.01 -4.93
CA VAL A 35 3.46 -0.40 -4.77
C VAL A 35 3.93 -0.91 -6.14
N PRO A 36 5.03 -0.36 -6.70
CA PRO A 36 5.46 -0.73 -8.04
C PRO A 36 5.64 -2.23 -8.15
N SER A 37 5.24 -2.82 -9.29
CA SER A 37 5.27 -4.27 -9.39
C SER A 37 6.66 -4.89 -9.33
N THR A 38 7.66 -4.05 -9.58
CA THR A 38 9.08 -4.34 -9.45
C THR A 38 9.54 -4.63 -8.02
N TRP A 39 8.72 -4.33 -6.99
CA TRP A 39 9.06 -4.60 -5.60
C TRP A 39 8.71 -6.04 -5.17
N LEU A 40 8.01 -6.82 -6.01
CA LEU A 40 7.71 -8.23 -5.71
C LEU A 40 8.99 -9.04 -5.57
N GLY A 41 9.04 -9.87 -4.53
CA GLY A 41 10.20 -10.68 -4.18
C GLY A 41 11.37 -9.87 -3.62
N GLN A 42 11.23 -8.55 -3.45
CA GLN A 42 12.28 -7.70 -2.89
C GLN A 42 12.14 -7.54 -1.38
N SER A 43 13.28 -7.31 -0.74
CA SER A 43 13.37 -6.95 0.67
C SER A 43 12.91 -5.50 0.88
N VAL A 44 12.02 -5.33 1.84
CA VAL A 44 11.43 -4.04 2.20
C VAL A 44 11.52 -3.82 3.70
N ARG A 45 11.74 -2.57 4.09
CA ARG A 45 11.53 -2.10 5.46
C ARG A 45 10.10 -1.60 5.59
N ILE A 46 9.42 -2.03 6.64
CA ILE A 46 7.98 -1.90 6.82
C ILE A 46 7.75 -1.23 8.18
N GLY A 47 7.07 -0.08 8.18
CA GLY A 47 6.51 0.53 9.37
C GLY A 47 5.00 0.34 9.39
N TYR A 48 4.45 -0.22 10.47
CA TYR A 48 3.00 -0.41 10.62
C TYR A 48 2.53 -0.20 12.06
N VAL A 49 1.24 0.07 12.24
CA VAL A 49 0.60 0.16 13.56
C VAL A 49 -0.04 -1.19 13.88
N ASP A 50 0.32 -1.78 15.02
CA ASP A 50 -0.25 -3.04 15.47
C ASP A 50 -1.69 -2.90 15.99
N ILE A 51 -2.26 -4.01 16.49
CA ILE A 51 -3.62 -4.03 17.07
C ILE A 51 -3.75 -3.18 18.33
N SER A 52 -2.65 -2.92 19.03
CA SER A 52 -2.58 -2.13 20.26
C SER A 52 -2.37 -0.64 19.99
N GLY A 53 -2.22 -0.25 18.73
CA GLY A 53 -1.95 1.14 18.35
C GLY A 53 -0.47 1.53 18.43
N ILE A 54 0.42 0.57 18.61
CA ILE A 54 1.87 0.80 18.73
C ILE A 54 2.51 0.72 17.34
N GLY A 55 3.38 1.67 17.04
CA GLY A 55 4.20 1.64 15.83
C GLY A 55 5.28 0.56 15.91
N VAL A 56 5.31 -0.31 14.91
CA VAL A 56 6.27 -1.40 14.77
C VAL A 56 7.04 -1.21 13.47
N GLU A 57 8.36 -1.29 13.56
CA GLU A 57 9.25 -1.36 12.40
C GLU A 57 9.80 -2.78 12.26
N THR A 58 9.74 -3.31 11.05
CA THR A 58 10.27 -4.63 10.71
C THR A 58 10.76 -4.67 9.27
N SER A 59 11.41 -5.76 8.89
CA SER A 59 11.83 -6.01 7.52
C SER A 59 11.31 -7.35 7.04
N GLY A 60 11.02 -7.44 5.74
CA GLY A 60 10.52 -8.66 5.14
C GLY A 60 10.56 -8.62 3.62
N VAL A 61 10.04 -9.67 3.00
CA VAL A 61 9.95 -9.74 1.54
C VAL A 61 8.52 -9.43 1.12
N LEU A 62 8.33 -8.50 0.18
CA LEU A 62 7.02 -8.25 -0.41
C LEU A 62 6.67 -9.39 -1.37
N LEU A 63 5.63 -10.16 -1.06
CA LEU A 63 5.24 -11.33 -1.83
C LEU A 63 4.15 -11.02 -2.87
N ASP A 64 3.20 -10.16 -2.50
CA ASP A 64 2.04 -9.81 -3.32
C ASP A 64 1.38 -8.54 -2.76
N TRP A 65 0.41 -7.96 -3.45
CA TRP A 65 -0.56 -7.02 -2.86
C TRP A 65 -1.92 -7.15 -3.52
N CYS A 66 -2.95 -6.88 -2.73
CA CYS A 66 -4.32 -6.85 -3.20
C CYS A 66 -5.02 -5.57 -2.74
N GLY A 67 -6.31 -5.44 -3.05
CA GLY A 67 -7.10 -4.28 -2.65
C GLY A 67 -7.10 -4.01 -1.14
N THR A 68 -6.96 -5.06 -0.31
CA THR A 68 -6.96 -4.94 1.16
C THR A 68 -5.61 -4.52 1.73
N GLY A 69 -4.51 -4.93 1.11
CA GLY A 69 -3.18 -4.71 1.67
C GLY A 69 -2.06 -5.45 0.93
N PRO A 70 -0.79 -5.10 1.20
CA PRO A 70 0.35 -5.89 0.78
C PRO A 70 0.52 -7.12 1.66
N VAL A 71 1.08 -8.15 1.05
CA VAL A 71 1.35 -9.45 1.66
C VAL A 71 2.86 -9.61 1.74
N PHE A 72 3.36 -9.84 2.94
CA PHE A 72 4.77 -9.96 3.24
C PHE A 72 5.12 -11.37 3.73
N ASN A 73 6.38 -11.76 3.52
CA ASN A 73 7.02 -12.80 4.31
C ASN A 73 7.73 -12.12 5.49
N LEU A 74 7.17 -12.27 6.69
CA LEU A 74 7.74 -11.78 7.94
C LEU A 74 8.12 -12.98 8.80
N SER A 75 9.41 -13.12 9.12
CA SER A 75 9.92 -14.20 9.98
C SER A 75 9.50 -15.62 9.53
N GLY A 76 9.34 -15.85 8.22
CA GLY A 76 8.91 -17.13 7.65
C GLY A 76 7.39 -17.30 7.55
N GLY A 77 6.60 -16.37 8.09
CA GLY A 77 5.15 -16.35 8.01
C GLY A 77 4.64 -15.44 6.90
N ARG A 78 3.53 -15.83 6.26
CA ARG A 78 2.82 -14.99 5.29
C ARG A 78 1.85 -14.07 6.03
N VAL A 79 2.11 -12.76 5.99
CA VAL A 79 1.36 -11.75 6.74
C VAL A 79 0.74 -10.74 5.78
N LEU A 80 -0.57 -10.51 5.91
CA LEU A 80 -1.26 -9.43 5.23
C LEU A 80 -1.34 -8.24 6.18
N LEU A 81 -0.82 -7.09 5.76
CA LEU A 81 -0.97 -5.83 6.49
C LEU A 81 -2.02 -4.98 5.80
N ALA A 82 -3.04 -4.57 6.52
CA ALA A 82 -4.09 -3.73 5.95
C ALA A 82 -3.54 -2.33 5.64
N TRP A 83 -3.99 -1.73 4.53
CA TRP A 83 -3.48 -0.43 4.08
C TRP A 83 -3.66 0.72 5.07
N ASP A 84 -4.64 0.64 5.97
CA ASP A 84 -4.90 1.60 7.05
C ASP A 84 -3.91 1.49 8.20
N ARG A 85 -3.24 0.34 8.34
CA ARG A 85 -2.23 0.08 9.37
C ARG A 85 -0.81 0.32 8.88
N LEU A 86 -0.59 0.26 7.57
CA LEU A 86 0.71 0.52 6.97
C LEU A 86 1.05 2.01 7.03
N VAL A 87 2.16 2.35 7.67
CA VAL A 87 2.64 3.73 7.83
C VAL A 87 3.71 4.05 6.80
N SER A 88 4.69 3.17 6.65
CA SER A 88 5.80 3.34 5.70
C SER A 88 6.16 2.02 5.04
N LEU A 89 6.63 2.12 3.80
CA LEU A 89 7.18 1.00 3.05
C LEU A 89 8.36 1.52 2.23
N GLU A 90 9.54 0.97 2.50
CA GLU A 90 10.79 1.38 1.87
C GLU A 90 11.45 0.17 1.23
N LEU A 91 11.82 0.30 -0.04
CA LEU A 91 12.62 -0.71 -0.71
C LEU A 91 14.04 -0.67 -0.15
N VAL A 92 14.54 -1.82 0.30
CA VAL A 92 15.95 -1.94 0.67
C VAL A 92 16.72 -2.22 -0.61
N SER A 93 17.28 -1.17 -1.22
CA SER A 93 18.31 -1.33 -2.25
C SER A 93 19.59 -1.80 -1.58
N ASP A 94 20.10 -2.97 -1.97
CA ASP A 94 21.52 -3.29 -1.79
C ASP A 94 22.37 -2.43 -2.73
#